data_AF-A0A1Q8B175-F1
#
_entry.id   AF-A0A1Q8B175-F1
#
_cell.length_a   1.000
_cell.length_b   1.000
_cell.length_c   1.000
_cell.angle_alpha   90.00
_cell.angle_beta   90.00
_cell.angle_gamma   90.00
#
_symmetry.space_group_name_H-M   'P 1'
#
loop_
_entity.id
_entity.type
_entity.pdbx_description
1 polymer ?
#
loop_
_entity_poly.entity_id
_entity_poly.type
_entity_poly.pdbx_seq_one_letter_code
_entity_poly.pdbx_strand_id
1 'polypeptide(L)'
;MNLARLPGKVGPAGDFLREHVKSLKGHVSTKGNQIQVEGLKHKEVKLLLHKFLRHSGLDDHRVLSQSGILEIVPQPMAVHTRHEGGTPPPAAATMPYLFPGANAPVPTDKRRRKKS
;
A
#
# COMPACT_ATOMS: atom_id res chain seq x y z
N MET A 1 7.56 -22.21 11.03
CA MET A 1 7.48 -21.05 10.12
C MET A 1 7.20 -21.58 8.71
N ASN A 2 5.92 -21.71 8.32
CA ASN A 2 5.57 -22.16 6.96
C ASN A 2 5.65 -20.96 6.01
N LEU A 3 6.77 -20.82 5.32
CA LEU A 3 6.88 -19.98 4.12
C LEU A 3 5.98 -20.63 3.07
N ALA A 4 4.78 -20.09 2.86
CA ALA A 4 3.92 -20.47 1.75
C ALA A 4 4.68 -20.14 0.45
N ARG A 5 5.51 -21.10 0.03
CA ARG A 5 6.22 -21.10 -1.24
C ARG A 5 5.17 -21.05 -2.33
N LEU A 6 5.32 -20.19 -3.34
CA LEU A 6 4.64 -20.32 -4.62
C LEU A 6 5.39 -21.40 -5.42
N PRO A 7 5.03 -22.70 -5.35
CA PRO A 7 5.77 -23.74 -6.04
C PRO A 7 5.21 -23.76 -7.48
N GLY A 8 5.94 -23.17 -8.43
CA GLY A 8 5.64 -23.32 -9.86
C GLY A 8 5.32 -22.05 -10.66
N LYS A 9 5.09 -20.89 -10.01
CA LYS A 9 4.82 -19.63 -10.74
C LYS A 9 6.03 -18.68 -10.87
N VAL A 10 7.14 -18.98 -10.19
CA VAL A 10 8.38 -18.17 -10.30
C VAL A 10 9.09 -18.39 -11.63
N GLY A 11 8.98 -19.59 -12.22
CA GLY A 11 9.50 -19.87 -13.57
C GLY A 11 8.90 -18.94 -14.63
N PRO A 12 7.56 -18.90 -14.78
CA PRO A 12 6.86 -17.97 -15.67
C PRO A 12 7.21 -16.49 -15.43
N ALA A 13 7.31 -16.07 -14.16
CA ALA A 13 7.73 -14.71 -13.83
C ALA A 13 9.16 -14.41 -14.30
N GLY A 14 10.08 -15.36 -14.14
CA GLY A 14 11.45 -15.28 -14.62
C GLY A 14 11.53 -15.22 -16.15
N ASP A 15 10.73 -16.01 -16.86
CA ASP A 15 10.66 -15.99 -18.32
C ASP A 15 10.10 -14.67 -18.85
N PHE A 16 9.02 -14.18 -18.26
CA PHE A 16 8.43 -12.86 -18.56
C PHE A 16 9.45 -11.73 -18.38
N LEU A 17 10.21 -11.77 -17.28
CA LEU A 17 11.27 -10.81 -17.04
C LEU A 17 12.40 -10.95 -18.06
N ARG A 18 12.86 -12.16 -18.36
CA ARG A 18 13.91 -12.37 -19.39
C ARG A 18 13.52 -11.79 -20.74
N GLU A 19 12.26 -11.94 -21.15
CA GLU A 19 11.73 -11.37 -22.39
C GLU A 19 11.81 -9.83 -22.38
N HIS A 20 11.34 -9.19 -21.30
CA HIS A 20 11.34 -7.72 -21.19
C HIS A 20 12.75 -7.14 -20.95
N VAL A 21 13.62 -7.87 -20.27
CA VAL A 21 14.97 -7.43 -19.88
C VAL A 21 15.97 -7.56 -21.03
N LYS A 22 15.75 -8.46 -22.01
CA LYS A 22 16.55 -8.53 -23.24
C LYS A 22 16.65 -7.16 -23.94
N SER A 23 15.59 -6.36 -23.88
CA SER A 23 15.57 -5.00 -24.44
C SER A 23 16.44 -4.00 -23.66
N LEU A 24 16.68 -4.25 -22.37
CA LEU A 24 17.32 -3.32 -21.43
C LEU A 24 18.79 -3.65 -21.12
N LYS A 25 19.41 -4.62 -21.82
CA LYS A 25 20.79 -5.11 -21.58
C LYS A 25 21.07 -5.54 -20.12
N GLY A 26 20.03 -5.99 -19.41
CA GLY A 26 20.14 -6.52 -18.06
C GLY A 26 20.31 -8.03 -18.02
N HIS A 27 20.71 -8.56 -16.86
CA HIS A 27 20.70 -9.99 -16.59
C HIS A 27 19.76 -10.32 -15.42
N VAL A 28 18.96 -11.38 -15.58
CA VAL A 28 18.03 -11.86 -14.55
C VAL A 28 18.32 -13.32 -14.26
N SER A 29 18.64 -13.60 -13.00
CA SER A 29 18.82 -14.96 -12.49
C SER A 29 17.74 -15.26 -11.45
N THR A 30 17.17 -16.46 -11.50
CA THR A 30 16.13 -16.90 -10.57
C THR A 30 16.67 -17.99 -9.67
N LYS A 31 16.67 -17.74 -8.35
CA LYS A 31 17.03 -18.71 -7.30
C LYS A 31 15.83 -18.96 -6.40
N GLY A 32 15.10 -20.04 -6.68
CA GLY A 32 13.87 -20.36 -5.93
C GLY A 32 12.81 -19.27 -6.11
N ASN A 33 12.52 -18.52 -5.04
CA ASN A 33 11.57 -17.40 -5.04
C ASN A 33 12.24 -16.02 -5.12
N GLN A 34 13.57 -16.00 -5.20
CA GLN A 34 14.37 -14.81 -5.32
C GLN A 34 14.77 -14.59 -6.77
N ILE A 35 14.65 -13.35 -7.22
CA ILE A 35 15.00 -12.89 -8.55
C ILE A 35 16.13 -11.90 -8.38
N GLN A 36 17.33 -12.31 -8.78
CA GLN A 36 18.52 -11.49 -8.78
C GLN A 36 18.60 -10.75 -10.11
N VAL A 37 18.83 -9.45 -10.03
CA VAL A 37 18.84 -8.56 -11.19
C VAL A 37 20.14 -7.78 -11.22
N GLU A 38 20.85 -7.85 -12.33
CA GLU A 38 22.11 -7.13 -12.55
C GLU A 38 21.96 -6.17 -13.74
N GLY A 39 22.52 -4.97 -13.60
CA GLY A 39 22.55 -3.95 -14.66
C GLY A 39 21.24 -3.18 -14.88
N LEU A 40 20.20 -3.39 -14.07
CA LEU A 40 18.90 -2.72 -14.22
C LEU A 40 18.46 -1.95 -12.98
N LYS A 41 17.57 -0.98 -13.21
CA LYS A 41 16.90 -0.26 -12.13
C LYS A 41 15.87 -1.18 -11.48
N HIS A 42 16.08 -1.47 -10.20
CA HIS A 42 15.17 -2.27 -9.37
C HIS A 42 13.71 -1.81 -9.42
N LYS A 43 13.47 -0.50 -9.54
CA LYS A 43 12.11 0.07 -9.64
C LYS A 43 11.36 -0.42 -10.88
N GLU A 44 12.03 -0.51 -12.03
CA GLU A 44 11.42 -0.94 -13.30
C GLU A 44 11.10 -2.44 -13.25
N VAL A 45 12.02 -3.26 -12.75
CA VAL A 45 11.78 -4.70 -12.61
C VAL A 45 10.70 -4.99 -11.59
N LYS A 46 10.65 -4.25 -10.49
CA LYS A 46 9.57 -4.35 -9.50
C LYS A 46 8.21 -4.01 -10.12
N LEU A 47 8.15 -2.98 -10.97
CA LEU A 47 6.92 -2.61 -11.68
C LEU A 47 6.47 -3.72 -12.64
N LEU A 48 7.40 -4.30 -13.41
CA LEU A 48 7.12 -5.42 -14.31
C LEU A 48 6.59 -6.64 -13.55
N LEU A 49 7.19 -6.96 -12.39
CA LEU A 49 6.70 -8.04 -11.54
C LEU A 49 5.30 -7.74 -10.99
N HIS A 50 5.01 -6.52 -10.55
CA HIS A 50 3.66 -6.14 -10.12
C HIS A 50 2.65 -6.31 -11.27
N LYS A 51 3.02 -5.92 -12.49
CA LYS A 51 2.18 -6.09 -13.68
C LYS A 51 1.91 -7.57 -13.95
N PHE A 52 2.95 -8.41 -13.89
CA PHE A 52 2.81 -9.87 -14.05
C PHE A 52 1.90 -10.49 -12.99
N LEU A 53 2.08 -10.13 -11.71
CA LEU A 53 1.24 -10.64 -10.62
C LEU A 53 -0.23 -10.29 -10.84
N ARG A 54 -0.51 -9.05 -11.26
CA ARG A 54 -1.86 -8.58 -11.56
C ARG A 54 -2.51 -9.35 -12.72
N HIS A 55 -1.76 -9.57 -13.81
CA HIS A 55 -2.27 -10.36 -14.95
C HIS A 55 -2.45 -11.84 -14.62
N SER A 56 -1.67 -12.37 -13.68
CA SER A 56 -1.74 -13.77 -13.25
C SER A 56 -2.80 -14.03 -12.16
N GLY A 57 -3.51 -12.99 -11.71
CA GLY A 57 -4.48 -13.05 -10.62
C GLY A 57 -3.86 -13.30 -9.24
N LEU A 58 -2.59 -12.94 -9.04
CA LEU A 58 -1.87 -13.13 -7.77
C LEU A 58 -1.85 -11.83 -6.95
N ASP A 59 -3.02 -11.24 -6.73
CA ASP A 59 -3.16 -9.99 -5.96
C ASP A 59 -2.83 -10.15 -4.47
N ASP A 60 -2.88 -11.38 -3.96
CA ASP A 60 -2.50 -11.72 -2.58
C ASP A 60 -0.97 -11.79 -2.37
N HIS A 61 -0.17 -11.39 -3.36
CA HIS A 61 1.29 -11.44 -3.31
C HIS A 61 1.88 -10.05 -3.58
N ARG A 62 2.96 -9.74 -2.86
CA ARG A 62 3.71 -8.50 -2.97
C ARG A 62 5.15 -8.78 -3.38
N VAL A 63 5.76 -7.81 -4.04
CA VAL A 63 7.18 -7.87 -4.41
C VAL A 63 8.00 -7.05 -3.41
N LEU A 64 8.87 -7.72 -2.67
CA LEU A 64 9.88 -7.10 -1.84
C LEU A 64 11.15 -6.88 -2.66
N SER A 65 11.83 -5.76 -2.43
CA SER A 65 13.13 -5.47 -3.02
C SER A 65 14.10 -5.25 -1.87
N GLN A 66 15.08 -6.13 -1.75
CA GLN A 66 16.12 -6.09 -0.72
C GLN A 66 17.48 -6.21 -1.40
N SER A 67 18.28 -5.15 -1.32
CA SER A 67 19.73 -5.17 -1.60
C SER A 67 20.15 -5.86 -2.91
N GLY A 68 19.47 -5.63 -4.03
CA GLY A 68 19.82 -6.29 -5.30
C GLY A 68 18.91 -7.46 -5.70
N ILE A 69 18.06 -7.90 -4.78
CA ILE A 69 17.25 -9.11 -4.91
C ILE A 69 15.76 -8.74 -4.78
N LEU A 70 14.95 -9.30 -5.67
CA LEU A 70 13.50 -9.17 -5.66
C LEU A 70 12.88 -10.49 -5.21
N GLU A 71 12.01 -10.44 -4.21
CA GLU A 71 11.33 -11.63 -3.67
C GLU A 71 9.82 -11.44 -3.73
N ILE A 72 9.09 -12.48 -4.16
CA ILE A 72 7.62 -12.48 -4.22
C ILE A 72 7.08 -13.13 -2.94
N VAL A 73 6.53 -12.33 -2.03
CA VAL A 73 6.07 -12.80 -0.71
C VAL A 73 4.55 -12.68 -0.64
N PRO A 74 3.82 -13.60 0.02
CA PRO A 74 2.41 -13.40 0.33
C PRO A 74 2.20 -12.06 1.04
N GLN A 75 1.23 -11.30 0.58
CA GLN A 75 0.81 -10.09 1.24
C GLN A 75 0.10 -10.50 2.53
N PRO A 76 0.60 -10.09 3.71
CA PRO A 76 -0.17 -10.26 4.92
C PRO A 76 -1.46 -9.47 4.72
N MET A 77 -2.60 -10.17 4.81
CA MET A 77 -3.91 -9.55 4.87
C MET A 77 -3.90 -8.63 6.09
N ALA A 78 -3.57 -7.36 5.87
CA ALA A 78 -3.75 -6.32 6.85
C ALA A 78 -5.26 -6.13 6.95
N VAL A 79 -5.90 -6.95 7.79
CA VAL A 79 -7.23 -6.67 8.27
C VAL A 79 -7.08 -5.34 8.99
N HIS A 80 -7.42 -4.25 8.31
CA HIS A 80 -7.64 -2.98 8.99
C HIS A 80 -8.77 -3.24 9.96
N THR A 81 -8.44 -3.59 11.20
CA THR A 81 -9.38 -3.59 12.30
C THR A 81 -9.88 -2.17 12.36
N ARG A 82 -11.09 -1.92 11.85
CA ARG A 82 -11.80 -0.68 12.12
C ARG A 82 -11.83 -0.59 13.63
N HIS A 83 -11.11 0.38 14.20
CA HIS A 83 -11.23 0.67 15.62
C HIS A 83 -12.68 1.13 15.83
N GLU A 84 -13.53 0.20 16.24
CA GLU A 84 -14.95 0.47 16.44
C GLU A 84 -15.19 1.36 17.67
N GLY A 85 -14.17 1.50 18.53
CA GLY A 85 -14.14 2.48 19.62
C GLY A 85 -13.47 3.77 19.20
N GLY A 86 -14.19 4.65 18.51
CA GLY A 86 -13.79 6.05 18.40
C GLY A 86 -14.05 6.76 19.73
N THR A 87 -13.00 7.29 20.37
CA THR A 87 -13.20 8.18 21.53
C THR A 87 -13.88 9.47 21.04
N PRO A 88 -14.99 9.91 21.64
CA PRO A 88 -15.58 11.19 21.27
C PRO A 88 -14.52 12.30 21.46
N PRO A 89 -14.44 13.28 20.55
CA PRO A 89 -13.49 14.36 20.68
C PRO A 89 -13.72 15.08 22.01
N PRO A 90 -12.66 15.49 22.74
CA PRO A 90 -12.81 16.26 23.96
C PRO A 90 -13.55 17.56 23.66
N ALA A 91 -14.37 18.04 24.60
CA ALA A 91 -15.19 19.24 24.38
C ALA A 91 -14.38 20.44 23.87
N ALA A 92 -13.13 20.60 24.32
CA ALA A 92 -12.21 21.63 23.86
C ALA A 92 -11.89 21.55 22.35
N ALA A 93 -11.90 20.36 21.75
CA ALA A 93 -11.69 20.18 20.32
C ALA A 93 -12.94 20.52 19.48
N THR A 94 -14.13 20.47 20.09
CA THR A 94 -15.39 20.85 19.43
C THR A 94 -15.81 22.30 19.69
N MET A 95 -15.21 22.95 20.69
CA MET A 95 -15.52 24.35 21.01
C MET A 95 -14.73 25.31 20.13
N PRO A 96 -15.34 26.39 19.62
CA PRO A 96 -14.62 27.44 18.91
C PRO A 96 -13.58 28.08 19.84
N TYR A 97 -12.35 28.24 19.34
CA TYR A 97 -11.27 28.86 20.09
C TYR A 97 -11.54 30.36 20.27
N LEU A 98 -11.75 30.79 21.52
CA LEU A 98 -11.86 32.21 21.87
C LEU A 98 -10.46 32.77 22.18
N PHE A 99 -10.00 33.69 21.36
CA PHE A 99 -8.75 34.40 21.62
C PHE A 99 -8.89 35.33 22.84
N PRO A 100 -7.93 35.33 23.80
CA PRO A 100 -7.95 36.26 24.92
C PRO A 100 -7.96 37.71 24.43
N GLY A 101 -8.97 38.48 24.81
CA GLY A 101 -9.17 39.87 24.37
C GLY A 101 -10.20 40.06 23.24
N ALA A 102 -10.75 38.99 22.68
CA ALA A 102 -11.87 39.07 21.74
C ALA A 102 -13.22 39.16 22.49
N ASN A 103 -14.10 40.06 22.05
CA ASN A 103 -15.48 40.12 22.54
C ASN A 103 -16.19 38.81 22.19
N ALA A 104 -16.85 38.18 23.17
CA ALA A 104 -17.56 36.92 22.95
C ALA A 104 -18.64 37.08 21.86
N PRO A 105 -18.75 36.13 20.91
CA PRO A 105 -19.78 36.21 19.88
C PRO A 105 -21.16 36.10 20.54
N VAL A 106 -21.96 37.15 20.38
CA VAL A 106 -23.33 37.22 20.92
C VAL A 106 -24.19 36.18 20.21
N PRO A 107 -24.87 35.27 20.93
CA PRO A 107 -25.79 34.34 20.30
C PRO A 107 -26.93 35.14 19.65
N THR A 108 -27.08 35.01 18.33
CA THR A 108 -28.26 35.55 17.65
C THR A 108 -29.44 34.62 17.96
N ASP A 109 -30.32 35.07 18.85
CA ASP A 109 -31.58 34.40 19.14
C ASP A 109 -32.42 34.33 17.86
N LYS A 110 -32.35 33.19 17.16
CA LYS A 110 -33.25 32.91 16.05
C LYS A 110 -34.63 32.63 16.64
N ARG A 111 -35.42 33.70 16.78
CA ARG A 111 -36.83 33.70 17.17
C ARG A 111 -37.56 32.52 16.53
N ARG A 112 -37.97 31.57 17.37
CA ARG A 112 -38.79 30.41 17.00
C ARG A 112 -40.14 30.92 16.48
N ARG A 113 -40.38 30.84 15.16
CA ARG A 113 -41.69 31.16 14.56
C ARG A 113 -42.73 30.19 15.13
N LYS A 114 -43.65 30.72 15.95
CA LYS A 114 -44.83 29.99 16.43
C LYS A 114 -45.81 29.93 15.24
N LYS A 115 -46.08 28.72 14.76
CA LYS A 115 -47.09 28.46 13.73
C LYS A 115 -48.46 28.66 14.40
N SER A 116 -49.25 29.60 13.90
CA SER A 116 -50.71 29.66 14.12
C SER A 116 -51.41 28.96 12.97
#